data_AF-J9C3E6-F1
#
_entry.id   AF-J9C3E6-F1
#
_cell.length_a   1.000
_cell.length_b   1.000
_cell.length_c   1.000
_cell.angle_alpha   90.00
_cell.angle_beta   90.00
_cell.angle_gamma   90.00
#
_symmetry.space_group_name_H-M   'P 1'
#
loop_
_entity.id
_entity.type
_entity.pdbx_description
1 polymer ?
#
loop_
_entity_poly.entity_id
_entity_poly.type
_entity_poly.pdbx_seq_one_letter_code
_entity_poly.pdbx_strand_id
1 'polypeptide(L)'
;MFHVKDVLADQLLANANDPSWYIPFSDAVKDLSEREAFWKPNEECNSIAEIVQHLLYWNTTWQTRYKESNVNAVPAIGDNNKSFMLSDNQTFEELREKLLEKLLQWQSLINEDKVESDVIGFPVSAKWWEVLANVTTHNAYHIGQIIYIRKLQKSFDNE
;
A
#
# COMPACT_ATOMS: atom_id res chain seq x y z
N MET A 1 14.77 -14.62 19.96
CA MET A 1 15.38 -13.37 19.48
C MET A 1 14.40 -12.83 18.44
N PHE A 2 14.04 -11.56 18.48
CA PHE A 2 13.16 -11.01 17.44
C PHE A 2 14.01 -10.68 16.21
N HIS A 3 13.58 -11.14 15.05
CA HIS A 3 14.25 -10.90 13.78
C HIS A 3 13.63 -9.66 13.11
N VAL A 4 14.39 -8.99 12.24
CA VAL A 4 13.89 -7.83 11.47
C VAL A 4 12.63 -8.19 10.68
N LYS A 5 12.56 -9.43 10.18
CA LYS A 5 11.38 -10.01 9.52
C LYS A 5 10.12 -9.92 10.41
N ASP A 6 10.22 -10.19 11.71
CA ASP A 6 9.06 -10.21 12.61
C ASP A 6 8.46 -8.81 12.77
N VAL A 7 9.32 -7.80 12.90
CA VAL A 7 8.91 -6.38 12.96
C VAL A 7 8.26 -5.96 11.64
N LEU A 8 8.85 -6.32 10.50
CA LEU A 8 8.26 -6.00 9.19
C LEU A 8 6.93 -6.71 8.98
N ALA A 9 6.80 -7.97 9.39
CA ALA A 9 5.57 -8.75 9.27
C ALA A 9 4.41 -8.08 10.02
N ASP A 10 4.67 -7.65 11.25
CA ASP A 10 3.74 -6.91 12.10
C ASP A 10 3.30 -5.58 11.45
N GLN A 11 4.25 -4.78 10.98
CA GLN A 11 3.93 -3.49 10.34
C GLN A 11 3.18 -3.65 9.00
N LEU A 12 3.46 -4.72 8.25
CA LEU A 12 2.73 -5.05 7.02
C LEU A 12 1.30 -5.53 7.32
N LEU A 13 1.08 -6.27 8.42
CA LEU A 13 -0.27 -6.61 8.88
C LEU A 13 -1.04 -5.37 9.35
N ALA A 14 -0.36 -4.44 10.02
CA ALA A 14 -0.93 -3.16 10.43
C ALA A 14 -1.40 -2.31 9.25
N ASN A 15 -0.75 -2.43 8.09
CA ASN A 15 -1.26 -1.83 6.86
C ASN A 15 -2.50 -2.53 6.30
N ALA A 16 -2.68 -3.82 6.56
CA ALA A 16 -3.69 -4.65 5.91
C ALA A 16 -4.99 -4.74 6.71
N ASN A 17 -4.95 -5.42 7.86
CA ASN A 17 -6.13 -5.82 8.61
C ASN A 17 -5.89 -6.05 10.12
N ASP A 18 -4.70 -5.72 10.64
CA ASP A 18 -4.40 -5.89 12.06
C ASP A 18 -4.32 -4.52 12.76
N PRO A 19 -5.30 -4.15 13.60
CA PRO A 19 -5.30 -2.85 14.26
C PRO A 19 -4.03 -2.60 15.08
N SER A 20 -3.44 -1.42 14.91
CA SER A 20 -2.23 -0.99 15.61
C SER A 20 -2.32 0.50 15.97
N TRP A 21 -1.20 1.23 15.89
CA TRP A 21 -1.14 2.68 16.12
C TRP A 21 -2.00 3.52 15.15
N TYR A 22 -2.48 2.91 14.07
CA TYR A 22 -3.40 3.49 13.10
C TYR A 22 -4.38 2.42 12.61
N ILE A 23 -5.45 2.88 11.96
CA ILE A 23 -6.53 2.03 11.45
C ILE A 23 -6.04 1.31 10.19
N PRO A 24 -6.17 -0.03 10.10
CA PRO A 24 -5.69 -0.80 8.95
C PRO A 24 -6.53 -0.51 7.70
N PHE A 25 -6.00 -0.87 6.52
CA PHE A 25 -6.68 -0.64 5.25
C PHE A 25 -8.10 -1.22 5.22
N SER A 26 -8.30 -2.45 5.70
CA SER A 26 -9.61 -3.13 5.72
C SER A 26 -10.70 -2.27 6.36
N ASP A 27 -10.36 -1.59 7.45
CA ASP A 27 -11.29 -0.82 8.25
C ASP A 27 -11.41 0.60 7.70
N ALA A 28 -10.30 1.17 7.21
CA ALA A 28 -10.25 2.48 6.59
C ALA A 28 -11.16 2.59 5.35
N VAL A 29 -11.44 1.49 4.66
CA VAL A 29 -12.32 1.45 3.47
C VAL A 29 -13.66 0.73 3.69
N LYS A 30 -13.93 0.30 4.92
CA LYS A 30 -15.16 -0.40 5.27
C LYS A 30 -16.39 0.47 4.98
N ASP A 31 -17.40 -0.14 4.36
CA ASP A 31 -18.72 0.46 4.06
C ASP A 31 -18.68 1.72 3.18
N LEU A 32 -17.59 1.96 2.43
CA LEU A 32 -17.53 3.03 1.44
C LEU A 32 -18.39 2.70 0.21
N SER A 33 -19.27 3.62 -0.16
CA SER A 33 -19.96 3.58 -1.45
C SER A 33 -19.03 4.00 -2.59
N GLU A 34 -19.36 3.58 -3.82
CA GLU A 34 -18.70 4.06 -5.05
C GLU A 34 -18.66 5.59 -5.11
N ARG A 35 -19.76 6.26 -4.75
CA ARG A 35 -19.83 7.73 -4.75
C ARG A 35 -18.81 8.36 -3.80
N GLU A 36 -18.63 7.79 -2.61
CA GLU A 36 -17.66 8.30 -1.63
C GLU A 36 -16.23 7.96 -2.04
N ALA A 37 -16.00 6.76 -2.58
CA ALA A 37 -14.69 6.33 -3.01
C ALA A 37 -14.13 7.21 -4.15
N PHE A 38 -14.98 7.60 -5.09
CA PHE A 38 -14.62 8.40 -6.26
C PHE A 38 -14.73 9.92 -6.03
N TRP A 39 -15.26 10.36 -4.89
CA TRP A 39 -15.33 11.77 -4.55
C TRP A 39 -13.94 12.37 -4.30
N LYS A 40 -13.74 13.61 -4.77
CA LYS A 40 -12.52 14.39 -4.54
C LYS A 40 -12.83 15.63 -3.69
N PRO A 41 -11.96 15.99 -2.72
CA PRO A 41 -12.06 17.27 -2.02
C PRO A 41 -12.00 18.48 -2.95
N ASN A 42 -11.12 18.44 -3.95
CA ASN A 42 -10.97 19.42 -5.02
C ASN A 42 -10.22 18.78 -6.22
N GLU A 43 -10.04 19.53 -7.30
CA GLU A 43 -9.41 19.05 -8.55
C GLU A 43 -7.93 18.65 -8.39
N GLU A 44 -7.24 19.20 -7.39
CA GLU A 44 -5.82 18.93 -7.11
C GLU A 44 -5.62 17.71 -6.18
N CYS A 45 -6.69 17.24 -5.54
CA CYS A 45 -6.65 16.12 -4.62
C CYS A 45 -6.97 14.79 -5.31
N ASN A 46 -6.38 13.72 -4.78
CA ASN A 46 -6.77 12.35 -5.16
C ASN A 46 -8.05 11.93 -4.43
N SER A 47 -8.88 11.13 -5.09
CA SER A 47 -9.99 10.40 -4.48
C SER A 47 -9.46 9.19 -3.69
N ILE A 48 -10.33 8.56 -2.90
CA ILE A 48 -9.96 7.30 -2.21
C ILE A 48 -9.65 6.20 -3.23
N ALA A 49 -10.44 6.09 -4.30
CA ALA A 49 -10.21 5.11 -5.37
C ALA A 49 -8.83 5.29 -6.03
N GLU A 50 -8.42 6.53 -6.31
CA GLU A 50 -7.10 6.84 -6.88
C GLU A 50 -5.96 6.49 -5.91
N ILE A 51 -6.13 6.75 -4.61
CA ILE A 51 -5.14 6.36 -3.59
C ILE A 51 -5.04 4.84 -3.47
N VAL A 52 -6.16 4.12 -3.53
CA VAL A 52 -6.17 2.64 -3.52
C VAL A 52 -5.47 2.08 -4.76
N GLN A 53 -5.70 2.67 -5.93
CA GLN A 53 -5.01 2.31 -7.16
C GLN A 53 -3.49 2.57 -7.07
N HIS A 54 -3.10 3.69 -6.46
CA HIS A 54 -1.69 4.00 -6.18
C HIS A 54 -1.01 2.96 -5.30
N LEU A 55 -1.66 2.60 -4.18
CA LEU A 55 -1.17 1.57 -3.27
C LEU A 55 -1.11 0.20 -3.94
N LEU A 56 -2.10 -0.14 -4.77
CA LEU A 56 -2.14 -1.40 -5.52
C LEU A 56 -0.97 -1.49 -6.51
N TYR A 57 -0.70 -0.40 -7.24
CA TYR A 57 0.43 -0.32 -8.16
C TYR A 57 1.77 -0.53 -7.43
N TRP A 58 2.00 0.22 -6.35
CA TRP A 58 3.30 0.18 -5.65
C TRP A 58 3.52 -1.12 -4.88
N ASN A 59 2.49 -1.69 -4.24
CA ASN A 59 2.63 -3.00 -3.61
C ASN A 59 2.88 -4.10 -4.66
N THR A 60 2.18 -4.09 -5.80
CA THR A 60 2.43 -5.05 -6.89
C THR A 60 3.86 -4.92 -7.43
N THR A 61 4.32 -3.68 -7.61
CA THR A 61 5.67 -3.36 -8.09
C THR A 61 6.73 -3.88 -7.12
N TRP A 62 6.63 -3.53 -5.84
CA TRP A 62 7.61 -3.93 -4.83
C TRP A 62 7.57 -5.41 -4.51
N GLN A 63 6.41 -6.07 -4.59
CA GLN A 63 6.36 -7.53 -4.48
C GLN A 63 7.05 -8.23 -5.65
N THR A 64 6.88 -7.73 -6.87
CA THR A 64 7.58 -8.28 -8.04
C THR A 64 9.09 -8.09 -7.92
N ARG A 65 9.52 -6.87 -7.60
CA ARG A 65 10.95 -6.55 -7.36
C ARG A 65 11.54 -7.38 -6.23
N TYR A 66 10.79 -7.55 -5.14
CA TYR A 66 11.19 -8.40 -4.03
C TYR A 66 11.35 -9.83 -4.51
N LYS A 67 10.36 -10.45 -5.16
CA LYS A 67 10.45 -11.83 -5.68
C LYS A 67 11.70 -12.05 -6.55
N GLU A 68 11.96 -11.15 -7.49
CA GLU A 68 13.11 -11.23 -8.41
C GLU A 68 14.43 -10.72 -7.81
N SER A 69 14.42 -10.22 -6.57
CA SER A 69 15.57 -9.60 -5.89
C SER A 69 16.20 -8.44 -6.68
N ASN A 70 15.47 -7.79 -7.59
CA ASN A 70 16.00 -6.80 -8.51
C ASN A 70 14.99 -5.68 -8.77
N VAL A 71 15.39 -4.42 -8.56
CA VAL A 71 14.49 -3.28 -8.80
C VAL A 71 14.10 -3.12 -10.26
N ASN A 72 14.92 -3.62 -11.19
CA ASN A 72 14.67 -3.54 -12.62
C ASN A 72 13.67 -4.60 -13.12
N ALA A 73 13.21 -5.51 -12.25
CA ALA A 73 12.15 -6.46 -12.58
C ALA A 73 10.82 -5.78 -12.96
N VAL A 74 10.63 -4.54 -12.50
CA VAL A 74 9.56 -3.65 -12.96
C VAL A 74 10.20 -2.33 -13.38
N PRO A 75 10.06 -1.91 -14.65
CA PRO A 75 10.61 -0.64 -15.13
C PRO A 75 10.13 0.56 -14.32
N ALA A 76 10.91 1.63 -14.31
CA ALA A 76 10.48 2.88 -13.70
C ALA A 76 9.22 3.42 -14.40
N ILE A 77 8.23 3.85 -13.61
CA ILE A 77 6.98 4.43 -14.12
C ILE A 77 7.21 5.80 -14.81
N GLY A 78 8.34 6.44 -14.53
CA GLY A 78 8.71 7.76 -15.02
C GLY A 78 7.99 8.88 -14.29
N ASP A 79 6.66 8.92 -14.38
CA ASP A 79 5.80 9.87 -13.69
C ASP A 79 4.94 9.13 -12.66
N ASN A 80 5.11 9.48 -11.37
CA ASN A 80 4.35 8.86 -10.29
C ASN A 80 2.86 9.13 -10.39
N ASN A 81 2.41 10.22 -11.03
CA ASN A 81 0.98 10.51 -11.20
C ASN A 81 0.25 9.41 -11.98
N LYS A 82 0.97 8.67 -12.84
CA LYS A 82 0.41 7.53 -13.58
C LYS A 82 -0.06 6.39 -12.68
N SER A 83 0.48 6.28 -11.47
CA SER A 83 0.08 5.22 -10.52
C SER A 83 -1.30 5.48 -9.89
N PHE A 84 -1.83 6.70 -9.98
CA PHE A 84 -3.18 7.05 -9.54
C PHE A 84 -4.24 6.84 -10.62
N MET A 85 -3.84 6.55 -11.87
CA MET A 85 -4.77 6.43 -12.99
C MET A 85 -5.62 5.16 -12.86
N LEU A 86 -6.93 5.35 -12.89
CA LEU A 86 -7.94 4.30 -12.86
C LEU A 86 -8.24 3.81 -14.28
N SER A 87 -8.57 2.52 -14.42
CA SER A 87 -9.05 1.98 -15.69
C SER A 87 -10.54 2.29 -15.87
N ASP A 88 -10.98 2.41 -17.12
CA ASP A 88 -12.41 2.56 -17.43
C ASP A 88 -13.20 1.35 -16.88
N ASN A 89 -14.35 1.62 -16.25
CA ASN A 89 -15.24 0.63 -15.61
C ASN A 89 -14.69 -0.10 -14.38
N GLN A 90 -13.57 0.35 -13.80
CA GLN A 90 -13.06 -0.24 -12.57
C GLN A 90 -13.93 0.17 -11.38
N THR A 91 -14.49 -0.81 -10.66
CA THR A 91 -15.27 -0.56 -9.44
C THR A 91 -14.35 -0.37 -8.24
N PHE A 92 -14.84 0.37 -7.23
CA PHE A 92 -14.10 0.50 -5.99
C PHE A 92 -13.99 -0.82 -5.24
N GLU A 93 -15.03 -1.67 -5.31
CA GLU A 93 -15.02 -3.00 -4.71
C GLU A 93 -13.87 -3.86 -5.23
N GLU A 94 -13.65 -3.90 -6.54
CA GLU A 94 -12.53 -4.64 -7.14
C GLU A 94 -11.17 -4.09 -6.71
N LEU A 95 -11.03 -2.76 -6.65
CA LEU A 95 -9.80 -2.09 -6.21
C LEU A 95 -9.47 -2.44 -4.75
N ARG A 96 -10.49 -2.36 -3.88
CA ARG A 96 -10.40 -2.69 -2.47
C ARG A 96 -9.94 -4.14 -2.29
N GLU A 97 -10.60 -5.08 -2.95
CA GLU A 97 -10.27 -6.51 -2.82
C GLU A 97 -8.86 -6.82 -3.31
N LYS A 98 -8.50 -6.32 -4.50
CA LYS A 98 -7.15 -6.50 -5.07
C LYS A 98 -6.06 -5.91 -4.16
N LEU A 99 -6.28 -4.72 -3.60
CA LEU A 99 -5.31 -4.12 -2.69
C LEU A 99 -5.20 -4.92 -1.39
N LEU A 100 -6.31 -5.30 -0.77
CA LEU A 100 -6.28 -6.09 0.47
C LEU A 100 -5.55 -7.43 0.25
N GLU A 101 -5.83 -8.12 -0.85
CA GLU A 101 -5.11 -9.34 -1.23
C GLU A 101 -3.60 -9.07 -1.34
N LYS A 102 -3.20 -7.99 -2.03
CA LYS A 102 -1.78 -7.62 -2.15
C LYS A 102 -1.14 -7.31 -0.81
N LEU A 103 -1.79 -6.53 0.06
CA LEU A 103 -1.24 -6.21 1.37
C LEU A 103 -1.02 -7.48 2.21
N LEU A 104 -1.99 -8.40 2.21
CA LEU A 104 -1.89 -9.69 2.91
C LEU A 104 -0.85 -10.63 2.29
N GLN A 105 -0.67 -10.58 0.97
CA GLN A 105 0.28 -11.43 0.25
C GLN A 105 1.71 -11.29 0.80
N TRP A 106 2.08 -10.14 1.36
CA TRP A 106 3.40 -9.95 1.98
C TRP A 106 3.74 -10.99 3.05
N GLN A 107 2.76 -11.45 3.84
CA GLN A 107 2.97 -12.45 4.90
C GLN A 107 3.52 -13.77 4.36
N SER A 108 3.14 -14.12 3.12
CA SER A 108 3.63 -15.32 2.44
C SER A 108 4.97 -15.11 1.73
N LEU A 109 5.36 -13.85 1.46
CA LEU A 109 6.54 -13.52 0.66
C LEU A 109 7.78 -13.26 1.52
N ILE A 110 7.62 -12.56 2.64
CA ILE A 110 8.75 -12.17 3.47
C ILE A 110 9.37 -13.38 4.16
N ASN A 111 10.69 -13.48 4.11
CA ASN A 111 11.45 -14.53 4.77
C ASN A 111 12.74 -13.95 5.31
N GLU A 112 13.29 -14.60 6.34
CA GLU A 112 14.38 -14.06 7.15
C GLU A 112 15.66 -13.80 6.33
N ASP A 113 16.08 -14.75 5.50
CA ASP A 113 17.30 -14.63 4.71
C ASP A 113 17.21 -13.47 3.70
N LYS A 114 16.05 -13.33 3.07
CA LYS A 114 15.87 -12.37 1.98
C LYS A 114 15.71 -10.94 2.47
N VAL A 115 15.08 -10.71 3.62
CA VAL A 115 15.00 -9.35 4.17
C VAL A 115 16.39 -8.80 4.53
N GLU A 116 17.35 -9.68 4.84
CA GLU A 116 18.74 -9.32 5.13
C GLU A 116 19.65 -9.23 3.89
N SER A 117 19.17 -9.65 2.71
CA SER A 117 19.98 -9.65 1.49
C SER A 117 20.00 -8.29 0.80
N ASP A 118 21.03 -8.07 -0.03
CA ASP A 118 21.15 -6.87 -0.84
C ASP A 118 20.06 -6.76 -1.90
N VAL A 119 19.76 -5.51 -2.27
CA VAL A 119 18.82 -5.18 -3.34
C VAL A 119 19.59 -4.93 -4.64
N ILE A 120 19.41 -5.81 -5.64
CA ILE A 120 20.10 -5.66 -6.92
C ILE A 120 19.51 -4.47 -7.69
N GLY A 121 20.41 -3.61 -8.19
CA GLY A 121 20.07 -2.48 -9.04
C GLY A 121 19.56 -1.24 -8.28
N PHE A 122 19.51 -1.28 -6.96
CA PHE A 122 19.20 -0.08 -6.17
C PHE A 122 20.32 0.96 -6.37
N PRO A 123 20.03 2.28 -6.43
CA PRO A 123 21.04 3.30 -6.72
C PRO A 123 22.17 3.41 -5.68
N VAL A 124 21.92 2.90 -4.47
CA VAL A 124 22.86 2.83 -3.36
C VAL A 124 22.83 1.42 -2.77
N SER A 125 23.87 1.04 -2.01
CA SER A 125 23.82 -0.19 -1.23
C SER A 125 22.63 -0.12 -0.27
N ALA A 126 21.75 -1.11 -0.38
CA ALA A 126 20.54 -1.22 0.42
C ALA A 126 20.20 -2.69 0.62
N LYS A 127 19.64 -2.99 1.79
CA LYS A 127 19.05 -4.30 2.12
C LYS A 127 17.54 -4.27 1.93
N TRP A 128 16.94 -5.44 1.71
CA TRP A 128 15.49 -5.53 1.52
C TRP A 128 14.68 -5.05 2.71
N TRP A 129 15.18 -5.20 3.94
CA TRP A 129 14.48 -4.68 5.12
C TRP A 129 14.32 -3.16 5.10
N GLU A 130 15.30 -2.41 4.56
CA GLU A 130 15.22 -0.95 4.44
C GLU A 130 14.13 -0.54 3.44
N VAL A 131 14.03 -1.29 2.33
CA VAL A 131 12.99 -1.07 1.32
C VAL A 131 11.62 -1.41 1.90
N LEU A 132 11.47 -2.54 2.60
CA LEU A 132 10.20 -2.95 3.19
C LEU A 132 9.75 -2.01 4.32
N ALA A 133 10.67 -1.45 5.09
CA ALA A 133 10.35 -0.40 6.06
C ALA A 133 9.75 0.85 5.38
N ASN A 134 10.26 1.22 4.20
CA ASN A 134 9.67 2.29 3.40
C ASN A 134 8.30 1.90 2.82
N VAL A 135 8.11 0.65 2.38
CA VAL A 135 6.80 0.15 1.91
C VAL A 135 5.75 0.24 3.01
N THR A 136 6.08 -0.17 4.24
CA THR A 136 5.13 -0.11 5.36
C THR A 136 4.73 1.32 5.72
N THR A 137 5.70 2.23 5.72
CA THR A 137 5.47 3.65 6.00
C THR A 137 4.67 4.32 4.88
N HIS A 138 4.95 4.00 3.62
CA HIS A 138 4.22 4.48 2.45
C HIS A 138 2.74 4.06 2.49
N ASN A 139 2.49 2.79 2.82
CA ASN A 139 1.13 2.28 3.02
C ASN A 139 0.40 3.05 4.14
N ALA A 140 1.01 3.16 5.32
CA ALA A 140 0.42 3.86 6.46
C ALA A 140 0.11 5.34 6.15
N TYR A 141 1.02 6.02 5.44
CA TYR A 141 0.83 7.40 4.99
C TYR A 141 -0.45 7.56 4.14
N HIS A 142 -0.64 6.70 3.14
CA HIS A 142 -1.80 6.77 2.26
C HIS A 142 -3.09 6.27 2.91
N ILE A 143 -3.03 5.28 3.80
CA ILE A 143 -4.18 4.87 4.62
C ILE A 143 -4.65 6.05 5.50
N GLY A 144 -3.71 6.81 6.08
CA GLY A 144 -4.02 8.06 6.78
C GLY A 144 -4.74 9.09 5.90
N GLN A 145 -4.34 9.24 4.62
CA GLN A 145 -5.04 10.11 3.68
C GLN A 145 -6.47 9.63 3.38
N ILE A 146 -6.68 8.31 3.22
CA ILE A 146 -8.02 7.73 3.04
C ILE A 146 -8.92 8.11 4.22
N ILE A 147 -8.45 7.87 5.46
CA ILE A 147 -9.20 8.21 6.68
C ILE A 147 -9.50 9.71 6.73
N TYR A 148 -8.54 10.56 6.38
CA TYR A 148 -8.75 12.00 6.35
C TYR A 148 -9.83 12.43 5.35
N ILE A 149 -9.82 11.86 4.14
CA ILE A 149 -10.87 12.12 3.13
C ILE A 149 -12.25 11.69 3.65
N ARG A 150 -12.36 10.53 4.29
CA ARG A 150 -13.63 10.08 4.87
C ARG A 150 -14.14 11.01 5.98
N LYS A 151 -13.23 11.55 6.81
CA LYS A 151 -13.57 12.57 7.81
C LYS A 151 -14.15 13.83 7.16
N LEU A 152 -13.62 14.28 6.01
CA LEU A 152 -14.19 15.39 5.25
C LEU A 152 -15.59 15.07 4.70
N GLN A 153 -15.82 13.82 4.31
CA GLN A 153 -17.13 13.34 3.83
C GLN A 153 -18.16 13.15 4.95
N LYS A 154 -17.72 13.18 6.22
CA LYS A 154 -18.51 12.74 7.39
C LYS A 154 -19.00 11.28 7.26
N SER A 155 -18.22 10.46 6.56
CA SER A 155 -18.48 9.03 6.32
C SER A 155 -17.60 8.12 7.20
N PHE A 156 -16.96 8.70 8.22
CA PHE A 156 -16.10 7.99 9.17
C PHE A 156 -16.54 8.27 10.60
N ASP A 157 -17.16 7.27 11.22
CA ASP A 157 -17.46 7.29 12.65
C ASP A 157 -16.21 6.86 13.43
N ASN A 158 -15.75 7.70 14.35
CA ASN A 158 -14.58 7.40 15.20
C ASN A 158 -14.97 6.73 16.53
N GLU A 159 -16.20 6.19 16.65
CA GLU A 159 -16.71 5.56 17.88
C GLU A 159 -16.34 4.08 17.98
#